data_AF-A0A6P7THC0-F1
#
_entry.id   AF-A0A6P7THC0-F1
#
_cell.length_a   1.000
_cell.length_b   1.000
_cell.length_c   1.000
_cell.angle_alpha   90.00
_cell.angle_beta   90.00
_cell.angle_gamma   90.00
#
_symmetry.space_group_name_H-M   'P 1'
#
loop_
_entity.id
_entity.type
_entity.pdbx_description
1 polymer ?
#
loop_
_entity_poly.entity_id
_entity_poly.type
_entity_poly.pdbx_seq_one_letter_code
_entity_poly.pdbx_strand_id
1 'polypeptide(L)'
;MERFQDVITLNIPNWYSKPFEVQAVDCEDDVQEELIELQNDNEATMRYRFHGKEGLWFHQSILNSYPNLWKHLKLMLLAFPTSYLVEYGFSHVGTLLSKSRSGLDVAKRGDLQLKSTNLQRNLSALAASHQPQGSQ
;
A
#
# COMPACT_ATOMS: atom_id res chain seq x y z
N MET A 1 22.43 -10.28 -3.06
CA MET A 1 21.77 -9.23 -2.27
C MET A 1 20.41 -9.74 -1.87
N GLU A 2 20.07 -9.69 -0.58
CA GLU A 2 18.68 -9.84 -0.15
C GLU A 2 17.88 -8.64 -0.64
N ARG A 3 16.63 -8.89 -1.05
CA ARG A 3 15.72 -7.85 -1.54
C ARG A 3 15.31 -6.95 -0.37
N PHE A 4 15.05 -5.67 -0.65
CA PHE A 4 14.55 -4.68 0.33
C PHE A 4 15.57 -4.27 1.40
N GLN A 5 16.85 -4.60 1.24
CA GLN A 5 17.86 -4.18 2.21
C GLN A 5 17.91 -2.66 2.35
N ASP A 6 17.77 -1.89 1.28
CA ASP A 6 17.64 -0.42 1.32
C ASP A 6 16.48 0.10 2.20
N VAL A 7 15.32 -0.58 2.16
CA VAL A 7 14.15 -0.20 2.99
C VAL A 7 14.29 -0.73 4.43
N ILE A 8 14.78 -1.95 4.60
CA ILE A 8 14.95 -2.60 5.91
C ILE A 8 16.10 -1.92 6.69
N THR A 9 17.11 -1.43 5.99
CA THR A 9 18.24 -0.66 6.54
C THR A 9 17.95 0.84 6.64
N LEU A 10 16.77 1.30 6.21
CA LEU A 10 16.40 2.71 6.33
C LEU A 10 16.34 3.07 7.82
N ASN A 11 17.37 3.77 8.28
CA ASN A 11 17.47 4.19 9.66
C ASN A 11 16.51 5.35 9.89
N ILE A 12 15.42 5.09 10.62
CA ILE A 12 14.50 6.14 11.04
C ILE A 12 15.15 6.83 12.25
N PRO A 13 15.49 8.14 12.16
CA PRO A 13 16.09 8.84 13.27
C PRO A 13 15.20 8.81 14.51
N ASN A 14 15.81 8.65 15.68
CA ASN A 14 15.09 8.58 16.95
C ASN A 14 14.27 9.87 17.21
N TRP A 15 14.79 11.02 16.77
CA TRP A 15 14.11 12.30 16.88
C TRP A 15 12.79 12.36 16.11
N TYR A 16 12.60 11.59 15.03
CA TYR A 16 11.31 11.52 14.34
C TYR A 16 10.24 10.82 15.19
N SER A 17 10.63 9.70 15.83
CA SER A 17 9.71 8.89 16.63
C SER A 17 9.42 9.51 17.99
N LYS A 18 10.45 10.07 18.63
CA LYS A 18 10.44 10.56 20.01
C LYS A 18 11.24 11.87 20.13
N PRO A 19 10.77 12.97 19.49
CA PRO A 19 11.52 14.22 19.43
C PRO A 19 11.86 14.83 20.79
N PHE A 20 11.08 14.54 21.83
CA PHE A 20 11.25 15.09 23.18
C PHE A 20 11.97 14.14 24.17
N GLU A 21 12.29 12.90 23.76
CA GLU A 21 13.03 11.94 24.62
C GLU A 21 14.48 11.78 24.20
N VAL A 22 14.82 12.18 22.97
CA VAL A 22 16.17 12.03 22.42
C VAL A 22 17.06 13.18 22.88
N GLN A 23 18.35 12.90 23.10
CA GLN A 23 19.33 13.95 23.32
C GLN A 23 19.80 14.50 21.98
N ALA A 24 19.83 15.83 21.84
CA ALA A 24 20.23 16.48 20.60
C ALA A 24 21.66 16.12 20.16
N VAL A 25 22.56 15.86 21.11
CA VAL A 25 23.95 15.45 20.85
C VAL A 25 24.09 14.12 20.11
N ASP A 26 23.06 13.28 20.13
CA ASP A 26 23.04 11.99 19.45
C ASP A 26 22.48 12.10 18.01
N CYS A 27 22.09 13.31 17.58
CA CYS A 27 21.48 13.58 16.28
C CYS A 27 22.49 14.21 15.30
N GLU A 28 22.11 14.29 14.03
CA GLU A 28 22.89 14.93 12.98
C GLU A 28 23.23 16.38 13.33
N ASP A 29 24.47 16.82 13.06
CA ASP A 29 24.98 18.15 13.45
C ASP A 29 24.07 19.31 12.98
N ASP A 30 23.52 19.22 11.78
CA ASP A 30 22.62 20.24 11.20
C ASP A 30 21.18 20.17 11.76
N VAL A 31 20.86 19.14 12.55
CA VAL A 31 19.56 18.94 13.20
C VAL A 31 19.60 19.33 14.68
N GLN A 32 20.75 19.27 15.35
CA GLN A 32 20.84 19.44 16.81
C GLN A 32 20.24 20.77 17.30
N GLU A 33 20.58 21.88 16.65
CA GLU A 33 20.12 23.22 17.03
C GLU A 33 18.59 23.32 16.91
N GLU A 34 18.03 22.98 15.75
CA GLU A 34 16.59 23.01 15.51
C GLU A 34 15.83 22.05 16.44
N LEU A 35 16.43 20.90 16.77
CA LEU A 35 15.82 19.95 17.70
C LEU A 35 15.77 20.50 19.12
N ILE A 36 16.82 21.21 19.57
CA ILE A 36 16.81 21.90 20.87
C ILE A 36 15.74 23.00 20.87
N GLU A 37 15.63 23.78 19.80
CA GLU A 37 14.59 24.81 19.67
C GLU A 37 13.18 24.20 19.71
N LEU A 38 12.95 23.11 18.97
CA LEU A 38 11.69 22.37 18.96
C LEU A 38 11.34 21.82 20.36
N GLN A 39 12.33 21.27 21.08
CA GLN A 39 12.14 20.74 22.43
C GLN A 39 11.80 21.82 23.46
N ASN A 40 12.25 23.06 23.23
CA ASN A 40 11.94 24.23 24.06
C ASN A 40 10.70 25.01 23.60
N ASP A 41 10.12 24.66 22.45
CA ASP A 41 8.88 25.27 21.97
C ASP A 41 7.67 24.66 22.71
N ASN A 42 7.00 25.52 23.47
CA ASN A 42 5.79 25.17 24.20
C ASN A 42 4.64 24.77 23.27
N GLU A 43 4.50 25.42 22.11
CA GLU A 43 3.46 25.11 21.14
C GLU A 43 3.70 23.72 20.52
N ALA A 44 4.93 23.45 20.07
CA ALA A 44 5.33 22.14 19.58
C ALA A 44 5.12 21.04 20.64
N THR A 45 5.51 21.32 21.89
CA THR A 45 5.32 20.40 23.02
C THR A 45 3.85 20.08 23.25
N MET A 46 2.98 21.10 23.29
CA MET A 46 1.54 20.89 23.45
C MET A 46 0.97 20.08 22.29
N ARG A 47 1.32 20.42 21.05
CA ARG A 47 0.86 19.70 19.86
C ARG A 47 1.22 18.22 19.91
N TYR A 48 2.47 17.90 20.27
CA TYR A 48 2.91 16.52 20.42
C TYR A 48 2.13 15.77 21.50
N ARG A 49 1.85 16.41 22.64
CA ARG A 49 1.07 15.79 23.73
C ARG A 49 -0.39 15.52 23.36
N PHE A 50 -1.03 16.42 22.62
CA PHE A 50 -2.46 16.30 22.28
C PHE A 50 -2.73 15.51 21.00
N HIS A 51 -1.83 15.58 20.02
CA HIS A 51 -2.03 15.02 18.68
C HIS A 51 -0.95 14.01 18.28
N GLY A 52 -0.03 13.68 19.19
CA GLY A 52 1.06 12.76 18.93
C GLY A 52 2.08 13.28 17.90
N LYS A 53 2.91 12.36 17.41
CA LYS A 53 3.93 12.65 16.39
C LYS A 53 3.33 13.19 15.08
N GLU A 54 2.15 12.69 14.70
CA GLU A 54 1.50 13.07 13.45
C GLU A 54 1.06 14.53 13.50
N GLY A 55 0.43 14.96 14.60
CA GLY A 55 0.02 16.36 14.74
C GLY A 55 1.16 17.34 14.91
N LEU A 56 2.35 16.88 15.32
CA LEU A 56 3.56 17.69 15.32
C LEU A 56 4.10 17.85 13.89
N TRP A 57 4.45 16.74 13.24
CA TRP A 57 5.18 16.76 11.97
C TRP A 57 4.34 17.14 10.76
N PHE A 58 3.03 16.88 10.76
CA PHE A 58 2.16 17.25 9.64
C PHE A 58 1.60 18.66 9.73
N HIS A 59 2.05 19.46 10.71
CA HIS A 59 1.59 20.83 10.85
C HIS A 59 2.48 21.84 10.12
N GLN A 60 1.87 22.68 9.28
CA GLN A 60 2.59 23.57 8.37
C GLN A 60 3.53 24.57 9.07
N SER A 61 3.18 25.06 10.27
CA SER A 61 4.08 25.99 10.98
C SER A 61 5.36 25.28 11.42
N ILE A 62 5.27 24.06 11.95
CA ILE A 62 6.42 23.23 12.34
C ILE A 62 7.30 22.95 11.11
N LEU A 63 6.70 22.61 9.97
CA LEU A 63 7.44 22.37 8.72
C LEU A 63 8.22 23.57 8.20
N ASN A 64 7.77 24.78 8.51
CA ASN A 64 8.39 26.03 8.06
C ASN A 64 9.42 26.56 9.07
N SER A 65 9.20 26.32 10.37
CA SER A 65 10.08 26.80 11.44
C SER A 65 11.37 25.98 11.56
N TYR A 66 11.36 24.71 11.15
CA TYR A 66 12.50 23.79 11.32
C TYR A 66 12.94 23.18 9.98
N PRO A 67 13.61 23.94 9.11
CA PRO A 67 13.93 23.54 7.75
C PRO A 67 14.89 22.34 7.65
N ASN A 68 15.86 22.18 8.56
CA ASN A 68 16.81 21.05 8.54
C ASN A 68 16.13 19.75 9.02
N LEU A 69 15.32 19.81 10.07
CA LEU A 69 14.46 18.71 10.49
C LEU A 69 13.53 18.29 9.35
N TRP A 70 12.91 19.26 8.68
CA TRP A 70 12.01 18.98 7.56
C TRP A 70 12.73 18.41 6.33
N LYS A 71 13.93 18.88 6.03
CA LYS A 71 14.78 18.36 4.95
C LYS A 71 15.06 16.87 5.14
N HIS A 72 15.45 16.44 6.34
CA HIS A 72 15.69 15.03 6.64
C HIS A 72 14.41 14.19 6.54
N LEU A 73 13.30 14.70 7.07
CA LEU A 73 12.01 14.02 6.99
C LEU A 73 11.55 13.85 5.54
N LYS A 74 11.73 14.88 4.69
CA LYS A 74 11.47 14.81 3.25
C LYS A 74 12.32 13.75 2.56
N LEU A 75 13.62 13.66 2.85
CA LEU A 75 14.50 12.67 2.24
C LEU A 75 14.06 11.24 2.60
N MET A 76 13.66 11.01 3.86
CA MET A 76 13.11 9.74 4.29
C MET A 76 11.79 9.40 3.59
N LEU A 77 10.87 10.39 3.52
CA LEU A 77 9.60 10.22 2.82
C LEU A 77 9.79 10.02 1.32
N LEU A 78 10.82 10.62 0.70
CA LEU A 78 11.14 10.46 -0.72
C LEU A 78 11.79 9.11 -1.03
N ALA A 79 12.60 8.59 -0.12
CA ALA A 79 13.17 7.24 -0.24
C ALA A 79 12.09 6.16 -0.31
N PHE A 80 10.90 6.42 0.25
CA PHE A 80 9.81 5.45 0.33
C PHE A 80 9.13 5.19 -1.04
N PRO A 81 8.69 6.21 -1.82
CA PRO A 81 8.20 6.03 -3.20
C PRO A 81 9.24 5.56 -4.21
N THR A 82 10.50 5.96 -4.06
CA THR A 82 11.57 5.50 -4.95
C THR A 82 12.01 4.08 -4.66
N SER A 83 11.54 3.49 -3.55
CA SER A 83 11.79 2.09 -3.26
C SER A 83 10.95 1.20 -4.17
N TYR A 84 11.56 0.09 -4.59
CA TYR A 84 10.93 -0.96 -5.39
C TYR A 84 9.63 -1.52 -4.79
N LEU A 85 9.30 -1.27 -3.50
CA LEU A 85 8.02 -1.68 -2.91
C LEU A 85 6.82 -0.99 -3.54
N VAL A 86 6.96 0.30 -3.89
CA VAL A 86 5.90 1.02 -4.59
C VAL A 86 5.77 0.50 -6.02
N GLU A 87 6.88 0.34 -6.74
CA GLU A 87 6.89 -0.27 -8.08
C GLU A 87 6.33 -1.70 -8.10
N TYR A 88 6.69 -2.53 -7.12
CA TYR A 88 6.22 -3.91 -6.98
C TYR A 88 4.74 -3.95 -6.62
N GLY A 89 4.30 -3.15 -5.64
CA GLY A 89 2.89 -3.05 -5.28
C GLY A 89 2.03 -2.63 -6.47
N PHE A 90 2.45 -1.58 -7.19
CA PHE A 90 1.78 -1.14 -8.40
C PHE A 90 1.85 -2.15 -9.55
N SER A 91 2.98 -2.84 -9.75
CA SER A 91 3.12 -3.89 -10.76
C SER A 91 2.26 -5.11 -10.43
N HIS A 92 2.18 -5.50 -9.16
CA HIS A 92 1.33 -6.61 -8.72
C HIS A 92 -0.16 -6.27 -8.90
N VAL A 93 -0.58 -5.06 -8.53
CA VAL A 93 -1.94 -4.56 -8.79
C VAL A 93 -2.18 -4.46 -10.30
N GLY A 94 -1.21 -4.02 -11.09
CA GLY A 94 -1.30 -3.95 -12.55
C GLY A 94 -1.43 -5.31 -13.21
N THR A 95 -0.69 -6.32 -12.76
CA THR A 95 -0.81 -7.71 -13.25
C THR A 95 -2.14 -8.34 -12.83
N LEU A 96 -2.63 -8.07 -11.62
CA LEU A 96 -3.97 -8.49 -11.17
C LEU A 96 -5.08 -7.85 -12.02
N LEU A 97 -5.00 -6.54 -12.28
CA LEU A 97 -5.96 -5.80 -13.12
C LEU A 97 -5.87 -6.22 -14.60
N SER A 98 -4.68 -6.52 -15.10
CA SER A 98 -4.48 -7.03 -16.47
C SER A 98 -5.07 -8.44 -16.61
N LYS A 99 -4.81 -9.32 -15.63
CA LYS A 99 -5.39 -10.67 -15.60
C LYS A 99 -6.92 -10.66 -15.44
N SER A 100 -7.47 -9.75 -14.63
CA SER A 100 -8.93 -9.63 -14.50
C SER A 100 -9.58 -9.11 -15.80
N ARG A 101 -8.92 -8.21 -16.54
CA ARG A 101 -9.36 -7.78 -17.88
C ARG A 101 -9.21 -8.86 -18.95
N SER A 102 -8.12 -9.63 -18.97
CA SER A 102 -7.95 -10.75 -19.91
C SER A 102 -8.87 -11.93 -19.59
N GLY A 103 -9.21 -12.15 -18.31
CA GLY A 103 -10.20 -13.15 -17.89
C GLY A 103 -11.64 -12.77 -18.31
N LEU A 104 -11.96 -11.48 -18.32
CA LEU A 104 -13.22 -10.96 -18.90
C LEU A 104 -13.25 -11.09 -20.43
N ASP A 105 -12.10 -11.10 -21.11
CA ASP A 105 -12.03 -11.32 -22.56
C ASP A 105 -12.14 -12.82 -22.93
N VAL A 106 -11.64 -13.73 -22.08
CA VAL A 106 -11.91 -15.19 -22.23
C VAL A 106 -13.38 -15.52 -22.05
N ALA A 107 -14.09 -14.83 -21.14
CA ALA A 107 -15.55 -14.96 -21.03
C ALA A 107 -16.30 -14.42 -22.28
N LYS A 108 -15.68 -13.54 -23.07
CA LYS A 108 -16.22 -13.05 -24.35
C LYS A 108 -15.75 -13.86 -25.56
N ARG A 109 -14.63 -14.58 -25.46
CA ARG A 109 -14.07 -15.43 -26.51
C ARG A 109 -14.49 -16.89 -26.30
N GLY A 110 -15.76 -17.18 -26.54
CA GLY A 110 -16.24 -18.50 -27.01
C GLY A 110 -16.15 -19.73 -26.09
N ASP A 111 -15.48 -19.69 -24.94
CA ASP A 111 -15.25 -20.91 -24.13
C ASP A 111 -16.44 -21.32 -23.23
N LEU A 112 -17.52 -20.53 -23.24
CA LEU A 112 -18.81 -20.87 -22.61
C LEU A 112 -19.67 -21.83 -23.45
N GLN A 113 -19.07 -22.57 -24.39
CA GLN A 113 -19.76 -23.48 -25.30
C GLN A 113 -19.53 -24.97 -25.02
N LEU A 114 -19.26 -25.35 -23.76
CA LEU A 114 -18.98 -26.76 -23.40
C LEU A 114 -19.87 -27.35 -22.29
N LYS A 115 -21.04 -26.76 -22.02
CA LYS A 115 -22.08 -27.37 -21.17
C LYS A 115 -23.50 -27.40 -21.74
N SER A 116 -23.70 -27.13 -23.03
CA SER A 116 -25.05 -27.22 -23.65
C SER A 116 -25.30 -28.55 -24.38
N THR A 117 -24.26 -29.28 -24.78
CA THR A 117 -24.41 -30.52 -25.58
C THR A 117 -24.74 -31.76 -24.76
N ASN A 118 -24.42 -31.79 -23.46
CA ASN A 118 -24.79 -32.90 -22.57
C ASN A 118 -26.27 -32.89 -22.19
N LEU A 119 -26.92 -31.72 -22.18
CA LEU A 119 -28.36 -31.62 -21.93
C LEU A 119 -29.15 -32.10 -23.16
N GLN A 120 -28.69 -31.76 -24.37
CA GLN A 120 -29.39 -32.08 -25.62
C GLN A 120 -29.33 -33.58 -25.98
N ARG A 121 -28.27 -34.31 -25.61
CA ARG A 121 -28.22 -35.78 -25.79
C ARG A 121 -29.10 -36.56 -24.81
N ASN A 122 -29.38 -36.01 -23.63
CA ASN A 122 -30.24 -36.68 -22.64
C ASN A 122 -31.73 -36.53 -22.96
N LEU A 123 -32.14 -35.50 -23.71
CA LEU A 123 -33.53 -35.37 -24.16
C LEU A 123 -33.93 -36.42 -25.21
N SER A 124 -33.03 -36.77 -26.14
CA SER A 124 -33.31 -37.83 -27.14
C SER A 124 -33.39 -39.21 -26.50
N ALA A 125 -32.58 -39.50 -25.49
CA ALA A 125 -32.66 -40.75 -24.72
C ALA A 125 -33.94 -40.83 -23.87
N LEU A 126 -34.36 -39.71 -23.26
CA LEU A 126 -35.58 -39.63 -22.47
C LEU A 126 -36.84 -39.74 -23.36
N ALA A 127 -36.86 -39.08 -24.52
CA ALA A 127 -37.96 -39.15 -25.48
C ALA A 127 -38.13 -40.56 -26.07
N ALA A 128 -37.04 -41.30 -26.29
CA ALA A 128 -37.09 -42.69 -26.75
C ALA A 128 -37.64 -43.66 -25.68
N SER A 129 -37.42 -43.36 -24.39
CA SER A 129 -37.93 -44.17 -23.27
C SER A 129 -39.42 -43.99 -22.98
N HIS A 130 -40.11 -43.04 -23.65
CA HIS A 130 -41.46 -42.61 -23.29
C HIS A 130 -42.47 -42.64 -24.45
N GLN A 131 -42.34 -43.55 -25.42
CA GLN A 131 -43.47 -43.86 -26.31
C GLN A 131 -44.53 -44.68 -25.54
N PRO A 132 -45.78 -44.21 -25.41
CA PRO A 132 -46.87 -45.06 -24.95
C PRO A 132 -47.10 -46.15 -25.99
N GLN A 133 -46.99 -47.41 -25.55
CA GLN A 133 -47.46 -48.55 -26.33
C GLN A 133 -48.94 -48.32 -26.64
N GLY A 134 -49.27 -48.20 -27.92
CA GLY A 134 -50.65 -48.20 -28.37
C GLY A 134 -51.29 -49.50 -27.96
N SER A 135 -52.31 -49.44 -27.10
CA SER A 135 -53.21 -50.55 -26.88
C SER A 135 -54.29 -50.52 -27.95
N GLN A 136 -54.44 -51.68 -28.60
CA GLN A 136 -55.53 -52.05 -29.49
C GLN A 136 -56.89 -51.96 -28.80
#